data_AF-A0A1J7J607-F1
#
_entry.id   AF-A0A1J7J607-F1
#
_cell.length_a   1.000
_cell.length_b   1.000
_cell.length_c   1.000
_cell.angle_alpha   90.00
_cell.angle_beta   90.00
_cell.angle_gamma   90.00
#
_symmetry.space_group_name_H-M   'P 1'
#
loop_
_entity.id
_entity.type
_entity.pdbx_description
1 polymer ?
#
loop_
_entity_poly.entity_id
_entity_poly.type
_entity_poly.pdbx_seq_one_letter_code
_entity_poly.pdbx_strand_id
1 'polypeptide(L)'
;MASYASYFQIPYRQARDGFWGEQTSTLNWCEEDYNITYYCAELVNTATNLIFVYLGVKGIRNCLLYSPKPSLILTYLGYLTVSLGSMAFHATLKYQMQLADELPMIYTTCVMGYTTFAYGKSRLQSLGVAAFFGGLAWGITAYYLKSKDPVFHQAAYALMTLTLVFKGFHVMEKQLRPSLRKRNPAECDQILKQMWMLALTGIGLFLTGFFIWKMDNIYCRYLKTARNHILLPWAIALEGHGWWHLFTGLALFVAVHLGGAGEKSPLNSRFMPPKSHQTHTRQHQTSDQLNHYDNQDHLPAPVVDQYALLKMSISNEALAKLLREIEAQSVATQQQISLARTQMSAKQREMRLAQLTRSEISSLPPDTGVYEGVGKMFVAIPVPSLQSKLEGQMKDMQAEVESLGKRLHYLETTAKNSQEHIDKMLKGAGQS
;
A
#
# COMPACT_ATOMS: atom_id res chain seq x y z
N MET A 1 11.58 3.10 -56.58
CA MET A 1 11.06 2.79 -55.23
C MET A 1 9.81 3.61 -54.87
N ALA A 2 8.88 3.86 -55.81
CA ALA A 2 7.71 4.72 -55.58
C ALA A 2 6.36 3.98 -55.65
N SER A 3 6.34 2.64 -55.70
CA SER A 3 5.12 1.87 -55.97
C SER A 3 4.60 1.04 -54.79
N TYR A 4 5.35 0.91 -53.69
CA TYR A 4 4.90 0.13 -52.52
C TYR A 4 4.37 1.00 -51.37
N ALA A 5 4.66 2.31 -51.37
CA ALA A 5 4.19 3.23 -50.33
C ALA A 5 2.67 3.54 -50.45
N SER A 6 2.09 3.48 -51.65
CA SER A 6 0.67 3.80 -51.86
C SER A 6 -0.30 2.73 -51.34
N TYR A 7 0.15 1.49 -51.15
CA TYR A 7 -0.69 0.41 -50.59
C TYR A 7 -0.98 0.59 -49.10
N PHE A 8 -0.17 1.40 -48.39
CA PHE A 8 -0.32 1.67 -46.96
C PHE A 8 -0.84 3.09 -46.68
N GLN A 9 -1.38 3.79 -47.67
CA GLN A 9 -1.86 5.17 -47.51
C GLN A 9 -3.36 5.27 -47.79
N ILE A 10 -4.15 5.36 -46.72
CA ILE A 10 -5.60 5.56 -46.81
C ILE A 10 -5.89 7.07 -46.66
N PRO A 11 -6.75 7.65 -47.51
CA PRO A 11 -7.14 9.06 -47.41
C PRO A 11 -7.60 9.42 -46.00
N TYR A 12 -7.01 10.48 -45.43
CA TYR A 12 -7.55 11.14 -44.25
C TYR A 12 -8.69 12.05 -44.74
N ARG A 13 -9.92 11.58 -44.57
CA ARG A 13 -11.15 12.23 -45.00
C ARG A 13 -11.50 13.38 -44.07
N GLN A 14 -12.20 14.37 -44.63
CA GLN A 14 -12.83 15.43 -43.85
C GLN A 14 -14.01 14.88 -43.04
N ALA A 15 -14.41 15.64 -42.01
CA ALA A 15 -15.59 15.38 -41.22
C ALA A 15 -16.83 15.08 -42.07
N ARG A 16 -17.63 14.10 -41.63
CA ARG A 16 -18.85 13.66 -42.32
C ARG A 16 -19.92 13.18 -41.34
N ASP A 17 -21.14 13.05 -41.83
CA ASP A 17 -22.24 12.47 -41.04
C ASP A 17 -21.93 11.03 -40.64
N GLY A 18 -22.28 10.71 -39.40
CA GLY A 18 -21.98 9.43 -38.78
C GLY A 18 -23.16 8.82 -38.03
N PHE A 19 -22.95 7.61 -37.54
CA PHE A 19 -24.00 6.76 -36.95
C PHE A 19 -24.75 7.42 -35.78
N TRP A 20 -24.06 8.20 -34.94
CA TRP A 20 -24.67 8.79 -33.74
C TRP A 20 -25.41 10.10 -34.01
N GLY A 21 -25.45 10.58 -35.27
CA GLY A 21 -26.06 11.86 -35.64
C GLY A 21 -25.26 13.08 -35.17
N GLU A 22 -25.89 14.25 -35.20
CA GLU A 22 -25.23 15.54 -34.96
C GLU A 22 -24.60 15.68 -33.58
N GLN A 23 -23.47 16.39 -33.50
CA GLN A 23 -22.81 16.71 -32.23
C GLN A 23 -23.73 17.52 -31.32
N THR A 24 -23.81 17.12 -30.04
CA THR A 24 -24.50 17.92 -29.00
C THR A 24 -23.58 18.36 -27.87
N SER A 25 -22.35 17.85 -27.81
CA SER A 25 -21.32 18.28 -26.87
C SER A 25 -20.91 19.73 -27.08
N THR A 26 -20.44 20.38 -26.01
CA THR A 26 -19.87 21.73 -26.09
C THR A 26 -18.44 21.73 -26.65
N LEU A 27 -17.81 20.55 -26.70
CA LEU A 27 -16.45 20.33 -27.19
C LEU A 27 -16.43 19.39 -28.40
N ASN A 28 -15.54 19.70 -29.34
CA ASN A 28 -15.11 18.84 -30.45
C ASN A 28 -13.60 19.02 -30.58
N TRP A 29 -12.85 17.92 -30.69
CA TRP A 29 -11.39 17.97 -30.70
C TRP A 29 -10.85 18.06 -32.12
N CYS A 30 -9.52 17.96 -32.26
CA CYS A 30 -8.90 18.19 -33.56
C CYS A 30 -8.97 16.99 -34.52
N GLU A 31 -9.35 15.81 -34.06
CA GLU A 31 -9.54 14.64 -34.94
C GLU A 31 -10.73 14.91 -35.89
N GLU A 32 -10.67 14.43 -37.14
CA GLU A 32 -11.80 14.61 -38.07
C GLU A 32 -12.93 13.60 -37.81
N ASP A 33 -14.13 14.12 -37.56
CA ASP A 33 -15.31 13.33 -37.22
C ASP A 33 -15.66 12.28 -38.28
N TYR A 34 -15.75 11.04 -37.85
CA TYR A 34 -16.09 9.87 -38.65
C TYR A 34 -15.14 9.63 -39.84
N ASN A 35 -13.95 10.23 -39.84
CA ASN A 35 -12.99 10.10 -40.94
C ASN A 35 -12.63 8.62 -41.22
N ILE A 36 -12.28 7.88 -40.17
CA ILE A 36 -11.83 6.49 -40.29
C ILE A 36 -13.01 5.53 -40.43
N THR A 37 -14.06 5.69 -39.61
CA THR A 37 -15.23 4.80 -39.57
C THR A 37 -16.53 5.57 -39.42
N TYR A 38 -17.63 5.00 -39.92
CA TYR A 38 -18.99 5.57 -39.78
C TYR A 38 -19.55 5.44 -38.35
N TYR A 39 -19.01 4.52 -37.54
CA TYR A 39 -19.59 4.18 -36.23
C TYR A 39 -18.99 4.93 -35.04
N CYS A 40 -17.85 5.61 -35.22
CA CYS A 40 -17.09 6.25 -34.16
C CYS A 40 -16.56 7.59 -34.68
N ALA A 41 -16.94 8.68 -34.03
CA ALA A 41 -16.61 10.04 -34.47
C ALA A 41 -15.08 10.27 -34.44
N GLU A 42 -14.45 10.11 -33.28
CA GLU A 42 -13.00 10.31 -33.14
C GLU A 42 -12.33 8.98 -32.76
N LEU A 43 -12.04 8.13 -33.75
CA LEU A 43 -11.58 6.76 -33.52
C LEU A 43 -10.25 6.69 -32.76
N VAL A 44 -9.28 7.56 -33.07
CA VAL A 44 -7.98 7.55 -32.39
C VAL A 44 -8.15 8.01 -30.94
N ASN A 45 -8.92 9.08 -30.70
CA ASN A 45 -9.24 9.54 -29.35
C ASN A 45 -10.01 8.48 -28.55
N THR A 46 -10.95 7.75 -29.16
CA THR A 46 -11.63 6.61 -28.52
C THR A 46 -10.67 5.45 -28.25
N ALA A 47 -9.87 5.02 -29.22
CA ALA A 47 -9.04 3.82 -29.09
C ALA A 47 -7.87 4.02 -28.11
N THR A 48 -7.30 5.22 -28.06
CA THR A 48 -6.18 5.54 -27.15
C THR A 48 -6.57 5.40 -25.68
N ASN A 49 -7.86 5.52 -25.34
CA ASN A 49 -8.36 5.26 -23.99
C ASN A 49 -8.26 3.79 -23.54
N LEU A 50 -8.02 2.82 -24.44
CA LEU A 50 -7.81 1.42 -24.07
C LEU A 50 -6.62 1.22 -23.13
N ILE A 51 -5.62 2.12 -23.16
CA ILE A 51 -4.52 2.08 -22.19
C ILE A 51 -5.03 2.28 -20.76
N PHE A 52 -6.01 3.16 -20.56
CA PHE A 52 -6.60 3.37 -19.24
C PHE A 52 -7.39 2.12 -18.83
N VAL A 53 -8.17 1.52 -19.72
CA VAL A 53 -8.86 0.25 -19.40
C VAL A 53 -7.87 -0.81 -18.94
N TYR A 54 -6.80 -1.03 -19.71
CA TYR A 54 -5.77 -2.01 -19.38
C TYR A 54 -5.09 -1.72 -18.02
N LEU A 55 -4.63 -0.48 -17.82
CA LEU A 55 -3.93 -0.08 -16.60
C LEU A 55 -4.84 -0.07 -15.37
N GLY A 56 -6.11 0.31 -15.53
CA GLY A 56 -7.13 0.26 -14.48
C GLY A 56 -7.41 -1.16 -14.04
N VAL A 57 -7.66 -2.08 -14.98
CA VAL A 57 -7.86 -3.51 -14.68
C VAL A 57 -6.62 -4.12 -14.03
N LYS A 58 -5.43 -3.85 -14.57
CA LYS A 58 -4.15 -4.28 -13.98
C LYS A 58 -3.99 -3.74 -12.55
N GLY A 59 -4.33 -2.47 -12.32
CA GLY A 59 -4.28 -1.82 -11.01
C GLY A 59 -5.21 -2.47 -9.99
N ILE A 60 -6.46 -2.76 -10.37
CA ILE A 60 -7.43 -3.48 -9.52
C ILE A 60 -6.92 -4.89 -9.22
N ARG A 61 -6.47 -5.64 -10.23
CA ARG A 61 -5.93 -7.00 -10.04
C ARG A 61 -4.76 -6.98 -9.06
N ASN A 62 -3.83 -6.05 -9.22
CA ASN A 62 -2.69 -5.89 -8.32
C ASN A 62 -3.14 -5.51 -6.90
N CYS A 63 -4.15 -4.65 -6.75
CA CYS A 63 -4.71 -4.33 -5.43
C CYS A 63 -5.32 -5.58 -4.77
N LEU A 64 -6.13 -6.36 -5.50
CA LEU A 64 -6.75 -7.56 -4.95
C LEU A 64 -5.72 -8.64 -4.56
N LEU A 65 -4.65 -8.79 -5.34
CA LEU A 65 -3.60 -9.79 -5.10
C LEU A 65 -2.63 -9.40 -3.98
N TYR A 66 -2.18 -8.13 -3.94
CA TYR A 66 -1.03 -7.75 -3.12
C TYR A 66 -1.40 -6.82 -1.94
N SER A 67 -2.51 -6.09 -2.01
CA SER A 67 -2.92 -5.17 -0.94
C SER A 67 -4.36 -4.67 -1.14
N PRO A 68 -5.39 -5.45 -0.71
CA PRO A 68 -6.79 -5.10 -0.93
C PRO A 68 -7.18 -3.92 -0.03
N LYS A 69 -6.90 -2.69 -0.49
CA LYS A 69 -7.34 -1.46 0.15
C LYS A 69 -8.54 -0.89 -0.60
N PRO A 70 -9.70 -0.72 0.08
CA PRO A 70 -10.89 -0.19 -0.55
C PRO A 70 -10.67 1.17 -1.24
N SER A 71 -9.84 2.03 -0.65
CA SER A 71 -9.53 3.34 -1.21
C SER A 71 -8.81 3.27 -2.57
N LEU A 72 -7.81 2.40 -2.71
CA LEU A 72 -7.07 2.23 -3.96
C LEU A 72 -7.93 1.56 -5.03
N ILE A 73 -8.74 0.56 -4.63
CA ILE A 73 -9.70 -0.08 -5.54
C ILE A 73 -10.69 0.96 -6.06
N LEU A 74 -11.23 1.81 -5.18
CA LEU A 74 -12.14 2.88 -5.57
C LEU A 74 -11.49 3.89 -6.52
N THR A 75 -10.22 4.25 -6.30
CA THR A 75 -9.49 5.10 -7.25
C THR A 75 -9.33 4.45 -8.62
N TYR A 76 -9.01 3.16 -8.70
CA TYR A 76 -8.94 2.47 -9.99
C TYR A 76 -10.31 2.24 -10.64
N LEU A 77 -11.37 2.11 -9.86
CA LEU A 77 -12.73 2.11 -10.41
C LEU A 77 -13.07 3.48 -11.02
N GLY A 78 -12.75 4.58 -10.33
CA GLY A 78 -12.88 5.93 -10.89
C GLY A 78 -12.06 6.13 -12.16
N TYR A 79 -10.82 5.61 -12.18
CA TYR A 79 -9.95 5.59 -13.35
C TYR A 79 -10.58 4.85 -14.55
N LEU A 80 -11.22 3.70 -14.33
CA LEU A 80 -11.97 2.98 -15.37
C LEU A 80 -13.21 3.75 -15.82
N THR A 81 -13.92 4.40 -14.90
CA THR A 81 -15.08 5.23 -15.24
C THR A 81 -14.70 6.39 -16.15
N VAL A 82 -13.61 7.11 -15.86
CA VAL A 82 -13.07 8.17 -16.74
C VAL A 82 -12.78 7.61 -18.13
N SER A 83 -12.10 6.47 -18.20
CA SER A 83 -11.75 5.84 -19.48
C SER A 83 -12.97 5.47 -20.33
N LEU A 84 -13.95 4.78 -19.73
CA LEU A 84 -15.16 4.36 -20.43
C LEU A 84 -16.02 5.56 -20.84
N GLY A 85 -16.07 6.59 -19.98
CA GLY A 85 -16.70 7.88 -20.28
C GLY A 85 -16.06 8.58 -21.48
N SER A 86 -14.73 8.71 -21.46
CA SER A 86 -13.95 9.29 -22.57
C SER A 86 -14.15 8.52 -23.86
N MET A 87 -14.09 7.18 -23.82
CA MET A 87 -14.40 6.33 -24.98
C MET A 87 -15.80 6.62 -25.54
N ALA A 88 -16.82 6.66 -24.68
CA ALA A 88 -18.19 6.93 -25.09
C ALA A 88 -18.35 8.37 -25.62
N PHE A 89 -17.65 9.33 -25.04
CA PHE A 89 -17.67 10.71 -25.50
C PHE A 89 -17.06 10.84 -26.89
N HIS A 90 -15.83 10.42 -27.09
CA HIS A 90 -15.15 10.50 -28.39
C HIS A 90 -15.83 9.66 -29.48
N ALA A 91 -16.52 8.58 -29.11
CA ALA A 91 -17.25 7.79 -30.08
C ALA A 91 -18.53 8.47 -30.58
N THR A 92 -19.17 9.31 -29.75
CA THR A 92 -20.55 9.79 -29.97
C THR A 92 -20.70 11.31 -30.06
N LEU A 93 -19.77 12.08 -29.50
CA LEU A 93 -19.81 13.54 -29.35
C LEU A 93 -21.12 14.07 -28.75
N LYS A 94 -21.68 13.33 -27.79
CA LYS A 94 -22.92 13.71 -27.09
C LYS A 94 -22.62 14.37 -25.76
N TYR A 95 -23.39 15.40 -25.43
CA TYR A 95 -23.26 16.13 -24.17
C TYR A 95 -23.35 15.21 -22.93
N GLN A 96 -24.24 14.21 -22.96
CA GLN A 96 -24.39 13.25 -21.86
C GLN A 96 -23.11 12.41 -21.66
N MET A 97 -22.43 12.06 -22.75
CA MET A 97 -21.18 11.31 -22.70
C MET A 97 -19.99 12.20 -22.37
N GLN A 98 -20.01 13.47 -22.79
CA GLN A 98 -19.04 14.48 -22.33
C GLN A 98 -19.08 14.61 -20.79
N LEU A 99 -20.28 14.66 -20.19
CA LEU A 99 -20.41 14.64 -18.73
C LEU A 99 -19.87 13.35 -18.11
N ALA A 100 -20.03 12.22 -18.79
CA ALA A 100 -19.52 10.93 -18.35
C ALA A 100 -17.98 10.82 -18.46
N ASP A 101 -17.33 11.66 -19.27
CA ASP A 101 -15.87 11.80 -19.33
C ASP A 101 -15.36 12.78 -18.26
N GLU A 102 -15.83 14.01 -18.30
CA GLU A 102 -15.29 15.12 -17.53
C GLU A 102 -15.62 15.05 -16.02
N LEU A 103 -16.85 14.69 -15.63
CA LEU A 103 -17.23 14.68 -14.22
C LEU A 103 -16.52 13.58 -13.41
N PRO A 104 -16.36 12.34 -13.91
CA PRO A 104 -15.58 11.32 -13.22
C PRO A 104 -14.12 11.70 -12.97
N MET A 105 -13.51 12.59 -13.77
CA MET A 105 -12.18 13.13 -13.48
C MET A 105 -12.18 13.90 -12.14
N ILE A 106 -13.19 14.74 -11.90
CA ILE A 106 -13.36 15.48 -10.65
C ILE A 106 -13.62 14.51 -9.49
N TYR A 107 -14.51 13.55 -9.67
CA TYR A 107 -14.87 12.59 -8.62
C TYR A 107 -13.67 11.73 -8.18
N THR A 108 -12.91 11.22 -9.16
CA THR A 108 -11.71 10.42 -8.89
C THR A 108 -10.65 11.25 -8.17
N THR A 109 -10.50 12.52 -8.56
CA THR A 109 -9.60 13.47 -7.90
C THR A 109 -10.04 13.76 -6.46
N CYS A 110 -11.35 13.89 -6.21
CA CYS A 110 -11.89 14.02 -4.86
C CYS A 110 -11.63 12.78 -4.00
N VAL A 111 -11.75 11.56 -4.55
CA VAL A 111 -11.39 10.32 -3.86
C VAL A 111 -9.91 10.30 -3.50
N MET A 112 -9.03 10.62 -4.45
CA MET A 112 -7.59 10.74 -4.19
C MET A 112 -7.28 11.82 -3.15
N GLY A 113 -7.99 12.94 -3.20
CA GLY A 113 -7.93 14.01 -2.21
C GLY A 113 -8.31 13.55 -0.83
N TYR A 114 -9.43 12.85 -0.68
CA TYR A 114 -9.82 12.25 0.58
C TYR A 114 -8.70 11.36 1.14
N THR A 115 -8.16 10.43 0.34
CA THR A 115 -7.10 9.52 0.80
C THR A 115 -5.83 10.25 1.24
N THR A 116 -5.46 11.32 0.54
CA THR A 116 -4.23 12.09 0.82
C THR A 116 -4.41 13.02 2.02
N PHE A 117 -5.56 13.68 2.16
CA PHE A 117 -5.83 14.65 3.22
C PHE A 117 -6.35 14.01 4.51
N ALA A 118 -6.94 12.83 4.45
CA ALA A 118 -7.36 12.05 5.63
C ALA A 118 -6.22 11.21 6.20
N TYR A 119 -5.10 11.07 5.49
CA TYR A 119 -3.94 10.30 5.94
C TYR A 119 -3.48 10.75 7.34
N GLY A 120 -3.43 9.80 8.28
CA GLY A 120 -2.99 10.02 9.66
C GLY A 120 -3.97 10.81 10.56
N LYS A 121 -5.18 11.13 10.09
CA LYS A 121 -6.18 11.88 10.86
C LYS A 121 -7.11 10.98 11.68
N SER A 122 -7.77 11.55 12.69
CA SER A 122 -8.80 10.84 13.47
C SER A 122 -10.05 10.56 12.62
N ARG A 123 -10.95 9.69 13.08
CA ARG A 123 -12.20 9.37 12.36
C ARG A 123 -13.05 10.62 12.12
N LEU A 124 -13.20 11.47 13.14
CA LEU A 124 -13.99 12.71 13.05
C LEU A 124 -13.38 13.68 12.02
N GLN A 125 -12.07 13.85 12.06
CA GLN A 125 -11.36 14.70 11.09
C GLN A 125 -11.45 14.13 9.67
N SER A 126 -11.41 12.81 9.52
CA SER A 126 -11.55 12.14 8.23
C SER A 126 -12.97 12.32 7.66
N LEU A 127 -14.01 12.29 8.51
CA LEU A 127 -15.38 12.62 8.10
C LEU A 127 -15.49 14.08 7.63
N GLY A 128 -14.83 15.01 8.31
CA GLY A 128 -14.75 16.41 7.87
C GLY A 128 -14.09 16.56 6.49
N VAL A 129 -13.01 15.83 6.23
CA VAL A 129 -12.35 15.81 4.91
C VAL A 129 -13.26 15.20 3.84
N ALA A 130 -13.98 14.12 4.16
CA ALA A 130 -14.95 13.50 3.25
C ALA A 130 -16.09 14.46 2.90
N ALA A 131 -16.65 15.17 3.90
CA ALA A 131 -17.69 16.16 3.70
C ALA A 131 -17.19 17.32 2.82
N PHE A 132 -15.97 17.79 3.02
CA PHE A 132 -15.36 18.83 2.18
C PHE A 132 -15.25 18.39 0.71
N PHE A 133 -14.65 17.23 0.43
CA PHE A 133 -14.50 16.76 -0.95
C PHE A 133 -15.83 16.37 -1.60
N GLY A 134 -16.81 15.86 -0.82
CA GLY A 134 -18.17 15.61 -1.29
C GLY A 134 -18.89 16.91 -1.68
N GLY A 135 -18.83 17.93 -0.82
CA GLY A 135 -19.39 19.26 -1.10
C GLY A 135 -18.70 19.94 -2.29
N LEU A 136 -17.38 19.82 -2.40
CA LEU A 136 -16.61 20.34 -3.54
C LEU A 136 -17.03 19.68 -4.86
N ALA A 137 -17.15 18.35 -4.88
CA ALA A 137 -17.59 17.61 -6.07
C ALA A 137 -19.01 18.02 -6.48
N TRP A 138 -19.92 18.11 -5.52
CA TRP A 138 -21.29 18.56 -5.75
C TRP A 138 -21.33 19.99 -6.31
N GLY A 139 -20.58 20.91 -5.70
CA GLY A 139 -20.56 22.32 -6.10
C GLY A 139 -20.00 22.52 -7.52
N ILE A 140 -18.89 21.85 -7.85
CA ILE A 140 -18.31 21.86 -9.21
C ILE A 140 -19.33 21.29 -10.21
N THR A 141 -19.97 20.17 -9.87
CA THR A 141 -20.97 19.53 -10.76
C THR A 141 -22.18 20.42 -10.99
N ALA A 142 -22.76 20.97 -9.93
CA ALA A 142 -23.94 21.83 -10.01
C ALA A 142 -23.66 23.10 -10.84
N TYR A 143 -22.49 23.73 -10.62
CA TYR A 143 -22.08 24.87 -11.45
C TYR A 143 -21.84 24.45 -12.90
N TYR A 144 -21.13 23.35 -13.13
CA TYR A 144 -20.78 22.91 -14.48
C TYR A 144 -22.01 22.53 -15.31
N LEU A 145 -23.00 21.86 -14.71
CA LEU A 145 -24.27 21.55 -15.38
C LEU A 145 -25.06 22.80 -15.78
N LYS A 146 -24.90 23.90 -15.02
CA LYS A 146 -25.55 25.18 -15.29
C LYS A 146 -24.79 26.02 -16.31
N SER A 147 -23.48 26.16 -16.15
CA SER A 147 -22.65 27.01 -17.01
C SER A 147 -22.34 26.35 -18.36
N LYS A 148 -22.20 25.02 -18.38
CA LYS A 148 -21.70 24.23 -19.51
C LYS A 148 -20.35 24.72 -20.06
N ASP A 149 -19.58 25.43 -19.23
CA ASP A 149 -18.31 26.03 -19.61
C ASP A 149 -17.15 25.05 -19.37
N PRO A 150 -16.56 24.46 -20.43
CA PRO A 150 -15.49 23.49 -20.28
C PRO A 150 -14.21 24.12 -19.70
N VAL A 151 -14.01 25.44 -19.84
CA VAL A 151 -12.84 26.13 -19.27
C VAL A 151 -12.91 26.14 -17.75
N PHE A 152 -14.10 26.34 -17.18
CA PHE A 152 -14.32 26.21 -15.74
C PHE A 152 -13.94 24.82 -15.24
N HIS A 153 -14.39 23.75 -15.92
CA HIS A 153 -14.03 22.37 -15.55
C HIS A 153 -12.50 22.16 -15.58
N GLN A 154 -11.85 22.57 -16.67
CA GLN A 154 -10.40 22.45 -16.84
C GLN A 154 -9.64 23.18 -15.73
N ALA A 155 -10.05 24.40 -15.39
CA ALA A 155 -9.44 25.20 -14.33
C ALA A 155 -9.64 24.54 -12.95
N ALA A 156 -10.84 24.06 -12.65
CA ALA A 156 -11.14 23.36 -11.40
C ALA A 156 -10.29 22.08 -11.27
N TYR A 157 -10.25 21.26 -12.32
CA TYR A 157 -9.46 20.04 -12.37
C TYR A 157 -7.96 20.31 -12.21
N ALA A 158 -7.42 21.33 -12.89
CA ALA A 158 -6.02 21.71 -12.78
C ALA A 158 -5.66 22.17 -11.36
N LEU A 159 -6.50 23.03 -10.75
CA LEU A 159 -6.27 23.52 -9.39
C LEU A 159 -6.31 22.38 -8.35
N MET A 160 -7.28 21.47 -8.48
CA MET A 160 -7.37 20.29 -7.63
C MET A 160 -6.14 19.40 -7.79
N THR A 161 -5.73 19.11 -9.02
CA THR A 161 -4.57 18.25 -9.32
C THR A 161 -3.28 18.84 -8.77
N LEU A 162 -3.03 20.15 -8.97
CA LEU A 162 -1.87 20.84 -8.41
C LEU A 162 -1.87 20.76 -6.87
N THR A 163 -3.02 21.00 -6.24
CA THR A 163 -3.17 20.90 -4.79
C THR A 163 -2.82 19.50 -4.28
N LEU A 164 -3.26 18.45 -4.97
CA LEU A 164 -2.92 17.07 -4.63
C LEU A 164 -1.44 16.76 -4.80
N VAL A 165 -0.81 17.25 -5.88
CA VAL A 165 0.62 17.05 -6.11
C VAL A 165 1.44 17.67 -4.98
N PHE A 166 1.19 18.95 -4.65
CA PHE A 166 1.90 19.62 -3.55
C PHE A 166 1.63 18.96 -2.20
N LYS A 167 0.38 18.56 -1.95
CA LYS A 167 0.03 17.83 -0.73
C LYS A 167 0.73 16.46 -0.68
N GLY A 168 0.82 15.76 -1.80
CA GLY A 168 1.53 14.49 -1.93
C GLY A 168 3.01 14.62 -1.56
N PHE A 169 3.69 15.63 -2.10
CA PHE A 169 5.07 15.95 -1.71
C PHE A 169 5.21 16.27 -0.23
N HIS A 170 4.30 17.07 0.32
CA HIS A 170 4.29 17.35 1.75
C HIS A 170 4.12 16.09 2.60
N VAL A 171 3.20 15.19 2.23
CA VAL A 171 3.01 13.90 2.94
C VAL A 171 4.26 13.04 2.85
N MET A 172 4.85 12.93 1.66
CA MET A 172 6.07 12.14 1.44
C MET A 172 7.24 12.65 2.28
N GLU A 173 7.51 13.96 2.28
CA GLU A 173 8.65 14.55 2.96
C GLU A 173 8.45 14.74 4.47
N LYS A 174 7.28 15.20 4.90
CA LYS A 174 7.03 15.55 6.31
C LYS A 174 6.47 14.42 7.14
N GLN A 175 5.84 13.42 6.52
CA GLN A 175 5.19 12.34 7.27
C GLN A 175 5.83 10.98 6.97
N LEU A 176 6.04 10.66 5.69
CA LEU A 176 6.55 9.36 5.28
C LEU A 176 8.05 9.21 5.54
N ARG A 177 8.89 10.16 5.10
CA ARG A 177 10.35 10.11 5.29
C ARG A 177 10.76 9.94 6.77
N PRO A 178 10.26 10.72 7.74
CA PRO A 178 10.58 10.50 9.15
C PRO A 178 10.10 9.14 9.67
N SER A 179 8.93 8.67 9.21
CA SER A 179 8.36 7.39 9.61
C SER A 179 9.15 6.20 9.05
N LEU A 180 9.64 6.30 7.81
CA LEU A 180 10.48 5.29 7.17
C LEU A 180 11.88 5.24 7.80
N ARG A 181 12.51 6.40 8.01
CA ARG A 181 13.84 6.48 8.64
C ARG A 181 13.88 5.87 10.04
N LYS A 182 12.79 5.99 10.80
CA LYS A 182 12.66 5.34 12.12
C LYS A 182 12.51 3.81 12.04
N ARG A 183 11.98 3.27 10.95
CA ARG A 183 11.72 1.83 10.79
C ARG A 183 12.87 1.08 10.14
N ASN A 184 13.39 1.63 9.05
CA ASN A 184 14.48 1.02 8.29
C ASN A 184 15.40 2.11 7.74
N PRO A 185 16.39 2.58 8.52
CA PRO A 185 17.29 3.66 8.10
C PRO A 185 18.17 3.27 6.91
N ALA A 186 18.51 1.99 6.72
CA ALA A 186 19.37 1.52 5.64
C ALA A 186 18.67 1.56 4.26
N GLU A 187 17.37 1.26 4.20
CA GLU A 187 16.60 1.24 2.95
C GLU A 187 15.81 2.54 2.69
N CYS A 188 15.74 3.44 3.68
CA CYS A 188 14.95 4.68 3.60
C CYS A 188 15.32 5.51 2.36
N ASP A 189 16.62 5.70 2.11
CA ASP A 189 17.10 6.53 1.01
C ASP A 189 16.80 5.89 -0.36
N GLN A 190 16.88 4.56 -0.46
CA GLN A 190 16.54 3.82 -1.68
C GLN A 190 15.05 3.94 -2.00
N ILE A 191 14.18 3.72 -0.99
CA ILE A 191 12.72 3.83 -1.15
C ILE A 191 12.34 5.26 -1.55
N LEU A 192 12.86 6.27 -0.86
CA LEU A 192 12.56 7.67 -1.16
C LEU A 192 13.06 8.06 -2.55
N LYS A 193 14.24 7.59 -2.97
CA LYS A 193 14.74 7.82 -4.33
C LYS A 193 13.78 7.25 -5.37
N GLN A 194 13.28 6.03 -5.17
CA GLN A 194 12.28 5.43 -6.06
C GLN A 194 10.97 6.23 -6.09
N MET A 195 10.46 6.63 -4.93
CA MET A 195 9.24 7.44 -4.83
C MET A 195 9.39 8.79 -5.54
N TRP A 196 10.54 9.44 -5.42
CA TRP A 196 10.86 10.66 -6.14
C TRP A 196 10.98 10.44 -7.65
N MET A 197 11.63 9.36 -8.09
CA MET A 197 11.70 9.02 -9.52
C MET A 197 10.30 8.79 -10.09
N LEU A 198 9.45 8.01 -9.41
CA LEU A 198 8.05 7.80 -9.80
C LEU A 198 7.27 9.12 -9.85
N ALA A 199 7.42 9.98 -8.84
CA ALA A 199 6.74 11.28 -8.82
C ALA A 199 7.16 12.17 -10.00
N LEU A 200 8.48 12.27 -10.26
CA LEU A 200 9.02 13.07 -11.37
C LEU A 200 8.64 12.49 -12.73
N THR A 201 8.64 11.16 -12.88
CA THR A 201 8.15 10.49 -14.09
C THR A 201 6.67 10.78 -14.31
N GLY A 202 5.84 10.68 -13.27
CA GLY A 202 4.41 10.99 -13.36
C GLY A 202 4.15 12.44 -13.77
N ILE A 203 4.85 13.40 -13.16
CA ILE A 203 4.75 14.83 -13.51
C ILE A 203 5.23 15.07 -14.93
N GLY A 204 6.37 14.49 -15.33
CA GLY A 204 6.90 14.62 -16.68
C GLY A 204 5.92 14.12 -17.73
N LEU A 205 5.37 12.91 -17.55
CA LEU A 205 4.36 12.34 -18.45
C LEU A 205 3.12 13.24 -18.54
N PHE A 206 2.59 13.72 -17.42
CA PHE A 206 1.43 14.61 -17.41
C PHE A 206 1.69 15.93 -18.16
N LEU A 207 2.83 16.58 -17.89
CA LEU A 207 3.19 17.84 -18.54
C LEU A 207 3.46 17.67 -20.03
N THR A 208 4.10 16.57 -20.44
CA THR A 208 4.27 16.22 -21.86
C THR A 208 2.93 16.03 -22.54
N GLY A 209 2.03 15.25 -21.93
CA GLY A 209 0.66 15.09 -22.43
C GLY A 209 -0.04 16.44 -22.56
N PHE A 210 -0.02 17.26 -21.51
CA PHE A 210 -0.67 18.57 -21.49
C PHE A 210 -0.14 19.50 -22.57
N PHE A 211 1.18 19.51 -22.77
CA PHE A 211 1.82 20.28 -23.83
C PHE A 211 1.31 19.83 -25.21
N ILE A 212 1.32 18.52 -25.49
CA ILE A 212 0.85 17.98 -26.77
C ILE A 212 -0.64 18.31 -26.98
N TRP A 213 -1.48 18.14 -25.95
CA TRP A 213 -2.89 18.54 -25.97
C TRP A 213 -3.07 20.01 -26.33
N LYS A 214 -2.31 20.92 -25.70
CA LYS A 214 -2.38 22.36 -26.02
C LYS A 214 -1.93 22.65 -27.45
N MET A 215 -0.88 21.98 -27.94
CA MET A 215 -0.43 22.13 -29.33
C MET A 215 -1.50 21.66 -30.31
N ASP A 216 -2.20 20.56 -30.02
CA ASP A 216 -3.29 20.02 -30.83
C ASP A 216 -4.45 21.02 -30.95
N ASN A 217 -4.81 21.68 -29.85
CA ASN A 217 -5.85 22.71 -29.83
C ASN A 217 -5.44 23.99 -30.58
N ILE A 218 -4.21 24.50 -30.35
CA ILE A 218 -3.74 25.78 -30.91
C ILE A 218 -3.48 25.66 -32.41
N TYR A 219 -2.84 24.58 -32.84
CA TYR A 219 -2.37 24.39 -34.21
C TYR A 219 -3.28 23.45 -35.03
N CYS A 220 -4.51 23.22 -34.57
CA CYS A 220 -5.39 22.22 -35.16
C CYS A 220 -5.55 22.35 -36.69
N ARG A 221 -5.72 23.58 -37.19
CA ARG A 221 -5.85 23.84 -38.64
C ARG A 221 -4.63 23.36 -39.43
N TYR A 222 -3.43 23.58 -38.90
CA TYR A 222 -2.18 23.14 -39.54
C TYR A 222 -2.01 21.62 -39.44
N LEU A 223 -2.37 21.04 -38.29
CA LEU A 223 -2.31 19.60 -38.07
C LEU A 223 -3.27 18.84 -39.00
N LYS A 224 -4.52 19.30 -39.14
CA LYS A 224 -5.49 18.75 -40.11
C LYS A 224 -4.96 18.79 -41.54
N THR A 225 -4.36 19.90 -41.94
CA THR A 225 -3.73 20.04 -43.27
C THR A 225 -2.58 19.04 -43.44
N ALA A 226 -1.71 18.89 -42.43
CA ALA A 226 -0.62 17.92 -42.47
C ALA A 226 -1.12 16.47 -42.53
N ARG A 227 -2.19 16.12 -41.79
CA ARG A 227 -2.81 14.79 -41.81
C ARG A 227 -3.36 14.44 -43.20
N ASN A 228 -3.95 15.41 -43.91
CA ASN A 228 -4.42 15.25 -45.28
C ASN A 228 -3.30 14.98 -46.31
N HIS A 229 -2.05 15.36 -46.01
CA HIS A 229 -0.89 15.08 -46.86
C HIS A 229 -0.18 13.78 -46.47
N ILE A 230 -0.08 13.49 -45.17
CA ILE A 230 0.65 12.33 -44.63
C ILE A 230 -0.15 11.03 -44.80
N LEU A 231 -1.48 11.13 -44.76
CA LEU A 231 -2.45 10.03 -44.89
C LEU A 231 -2.34 8.98 -43.77
N LEU A 232 -3.37 8.15 -43.63
CA LEU A 232 -3.37 7.06 -42.66
C LEU A 232 -2.45 5.93 -43.14
N PRO A 233 -1.77 5.19 -42.23
CA PRO A 233 -1.89 5.25 -40.78
C PRO A 233 -0.99 6.33 -40.14
N TRP A 234 -0.06 6.93 -40.88
CA TRP A 234 0.94 7.85 -40.33
C TRP A 234 0.35 9.14 -39.76
N ALA A 235 -0.80 9.57 -40.28
CA ALA A 235 -1.56 10.71 -39.75
C ALA A 235 -1.95 10.54 -38.27
N ILE A 236 -2.07 9.30 -37.77
CA ILE A 236 -2.37 9.00 -36.35
C ILE A 236 -1.31 9.61 -35.43
N ALA A 237 -0.04 9.69 -35.86
CA ALA A 237 1.02 10.28 -35.05
C ALA A 237 0.79 11.78 -34.76
N LEU A 238 -0.04 12.46 -35.57
CA LEU A 238 -0.39 13.86 -35.38
C LEU A 238 -1.66 14.06 -34.54
N GLU A 239 -2.34 13.01 -34.08
CA GLU A 239 -3.52 13.10 -33.21
C GLU A 239 -3.09 13.42 -31.77
N GLY A 240 -2.87 14.70 -31.48
CA GLY A 240 -2.29 15.13 -30.21
C GLY A 240 -3.20 14.87 -29.01
N HIS A 241 -4.52 14.94 -29.19
CA HIS A 241 -5.47 14.56 -28.14
C HIS A 241 -5.41 13.05 -27.81
N GLY A 242 -5.15 12.20 -28.81
CA GLY A 242 -4.90 10.77 -28.57
C GLY A 242 -3.63 10.52 -27.74
N TRP A 243 -2.55 11.25 -28.02
CA TRP A 243 -1.33 11.20 -27.18
C TRP A 243 -1.58 11.68 -25.75
N TRP A 244 -2.43 12.68 -25.56
CA TRP A 244 -2.83 13.15 -24.24
C TRP A 244 -3.42 12.01 -23.40
N HIS A 245 -4.30 11.17 -23.95
CA HIS A 245 -4.82 9.99 -23.25
C HIS A 245 -3.69 9.04 -22.84
N LEU A 246 -2.77 8.74 -23.75
CA LEU A 246 -1.65 7.81 -23.46
C LEU A 246 -0.78 8.33 -22.31
N PHE A 247 -0.37 9.59 -22.37
CA PHE A 247 0.50 10.20 -21.39
C PHE A 247 -0.18 10.40 -20.02
N THR A 248 -1.40 10.90 -20.00
CA THR A 248 -2.13 11.12 -18.75
C THR A 248 -2.59 9.83 -18.10
N GLY A 249 -2.93 8.81 -18.88
CA GLY A 249 -3.22 7.47 -18.38
C GLY A 249 -2.03 6.87 -17.65
N LEU A 250 -0.85 6.94 -18.26
CA LEU A 250 0.39 6.48 -17.63
C LEU A 250 0.76 7.34 -16.39
N ALA A 251 0.65 8.67 -16.49
CA ALA A 251 0.95 9.57 -15.38
C ALA A 251 0.07 9.29 -14.16
N LEU A 252 -1.24 9.14 -14.36
CA LEU A 252 -2.18 8.87 -13.29
C LEU A 252 -1.97 7.46 -12.71
N PHE A 253 -1.66 6.46 -13.54
CA PHE A 253 -1.29 5.13 -13.04
C PHE A 253 -0.08 5.19 -12.11
N VAL A 254 0.99 5.89 -12.49
CA VAL A 254 2.17 6.11 -11.66
C VAL A 254 1.82 6.87 -10.36
N ALA A 255 0.98 7.90 -10.44
CA ALA A 255 0.54 8.69 -9.28
C ALA A 255 -0.26 7.84 -8.28
N VAL A 256 -1.16 6.98 -8.74
CA VAL A 256 -1.93 6.08 -7.87
C VAL A 256 -1.02 5.03 -7.22
N HIS A 257 -0.02 4.51 -7.95
CA HIS A 257 1.00 3.62 -7.38
C HIS A 257 1.83 4.30 -6.28
N LEU A 258 2.22 5.56 -6.49
CA LEU A 258 2.92 6.36 -5.49
C LEU A 258 2.08 6.60 -4.23
N GLY A 259 0.81 6.96 -4.39
CA GLY A 259 -0.14 7.11 -3.28
C GLY A 259 -0.36 5.81 -2.50
N GLY A 260 -0.31 4.67 -3.21
CA GLY A 260 -0.37 3.35 -2.59
C GLY A 260 0.85 2.99 -1.73
N ALA A 261 2.04 3.47 -2.08
CA ALA A 261 3.31 3.15 -1.41
C ALA A 261 3.47 3.82 -0.03
N GLY A 262 2.86 4.99 0.15
CA GLY A 262 2.98 5.77 1.40
C GLY A 262 2.18 5.24 2.58
N GLU A 263 1.24 4.32 2.37
CA GLU A 263 0.30 3.93 3.43
C GLU A 263 0.42 2.44 3.75
N LYS A 264 0.79 2.17 5.01
CA LYS A 264 0.87 0.87 5.74
C LYS A 264 0.58 -0.36 4.87
N SER A 265 1.60 -1.18 4.59
CA SER A 265 1.34 -2.58 4.25
C SER A 265 0.75 -3.25 5.51
N PRO A 266 -0.39 -3.96 5.39
CA PRO A 266 -0.82 -4.88 6.44
C PRO A 266 0.08 -6.10 6.54
N LEU A 267 0.96 -6.31 5.54
CA LEU A 267 1.93 -7.40 5.52
C LEU A 267 2.98 -7.28 6.65
N ASN A 268 3.21 -6.10 7.22
CA ASN A 268 4.02 -5.96 8.45
C ASN A 268 3.20 -5.76 9.74
N SER A 269 1.87 -5.62 9.68
CA SER A 269 1.07 -5.51 10.91
C SER A 269 0.67 -6.86 11.52
N ARG A 270 0.95 -7.98 10.82
CA ARG A 270 1.04 -9.31 11.45
C ARG A 270 2.39 -9.57 12.13
N PHE A 271 3.33 -8.63 11.99
CA PHE A 271 4.72 -8.70 12.48
C PHE A 271 5.08 -7.54 13.40
N MET A 272 4.23 -7.23 14.37
CA MET A 272 4.67 -6.51 15.56
C MET A 272 4.10 -7.18 16.82
N PRO A 273 4.95 -7.48 17.83
CA PRO A 273 4.45 -7.84 19.15
C PRO A 273 3.69 -6.65 19.76
N PRO A 274 2.83 -6.87 20.78
CA PRO A 274 2.11 -5.79 21.44
C PRO A 274 3.09 -4.74 21.96
N LYS A 275 2.76 -3.46 21.77
CA LYS A 275 3.50 -2.33 22.32
C LYS A 275 3.60 -2.48 23.84
N SER A 276 4.80 -2.69 24.36
CA SER A 276 5.08 -2.48 25.79
C SER A 276 4.87 -0.99 26.09
N HIS A 277 3.95 -0.70 27.00
CA HIS A 277 3.85 0.62 27.62
C HIS A 277 5.22 1.01 28.20
N GLN A 278 5.85 2.03 27.64
CA GLN A 278 6.88 2.79 28.33
C GLN A 278 6.18 3.62 29.41
N THR A 279 6.17 3.12 30.64
CA THR A 279 5.99 3.95 31.82
C THR A 279 7.32 4.62 32.15
N HIS A 280 7.25 5.94 32.33
CA HIS A 280 8.33 6.82 32.73
C HIS A 280 9.15 6.27 33.90
N THR A 281 10.46 6.17 33.69
CA THR A 281 11.48 6.07 34.75
C THR A 281 11.49 7.37 35.56
N ARG A 282 11.12 7.30 36.84
CA ARG A 282 11.51 8.25 37.86
C ARG A 282 12.57 7.57 38.73
N GLN A 283 13.76 8.17 38.77
CA GLN A 283 14.91 7.75 39.54
C GLN A 283 14.56 7.52 41.00
N HIS A 284 15.05 6.41 41.58
CA HIS A 284 15.37 6.35 43.00
C HIS A 284 16.83 5.92 43.14
N GLN A 285 17.61 6.85 43.71
CA GLN A 285 18.89 6.60 44.34
C GLN A 285 18.70 5.57 45.46
N THR A 286 19.55 4.54 45.50
CA THR A 286 20.61 4.29 46.50
C THR A 286 20.93 2.80 46.53
N SER A 287 22.14 2.43 46.08
CA SER A 287 22.71 1.11 46.32
C SER A 287 24.22 1.27 46.38
N ASP A 288 24.70 1.74 47.54
CA ASP A 288 26.07 1.60 47.99
C ASP A 288 26.06 0.68 49.20
N GLN A 289 27.11 -0.15 49.30
CA GLN A 289 27.43 -1.09 50.38
C GLN A 289 26.58 -2.38 50.35
N LEU A 290 27.14 -3.59 50.24
CA LEU A 290 28.42 -4.11 50.73
C LEU A 290 28.82 -5.38 49.95
N ASN A 291 30.09 -5.47 49.54
CA ASN A 291 30.79 -6.73 49.25
C ASN A 291 31.54 -7.20 50.51
N HIS A 292 31.73 -8.52 50.61
CA HIS A 292 32.92 -9.23 51.11
C HIS A 292 32.86 -10.01 52.44
N TYR A 293 33.61 -11.12 52.44
CA TYR A 293 33.91 -12.17 53.45
C TYR A 293 32.96 -13.38 53.55
N ASP A 294 33.37 -14.63 53.82
CA ASP A 294 34.58 -15.46 53.59
C ASP A 294 34.21 -16.89 54.13
N ASN A 295 35.10 -17.85 53.87
CA ASN A 295 35.20 -19.28 54.14
C ASN A 295 34.59 -19.98 55.39
N GLN A 296 34.51 -21.31 55.22
CA GLN A 296 34.27 -22.42 56.15
C GLN A 296 35.10 -22.39 57.45
N ASP A 297 34.53 -22.84 58.60
CA ASP A 297 34.94 -24.07 59.30
C ASP A 297 34.28 -24.28 60.70
N HIS A 298 33.99 -25.55 61.01
CA HIS A 298 33.90 -26.24 62.32
C HIS A 298 32.57 -26.31 63.13
N LEU A 299 32.26 -27.57 63.49
CA LEU A 299 31.13 -28.19 64.23
C LEU A 299 31.17 -27.96 65.76
N PRO A 300 30.07 -28.17 66.51
CA PRO A 300 29.78 -29.51 67.08
C PRO A 300 28.30 -29.96 67.03
N ALA A 301 28.06 -31.27 67.01
CA ALA A 301 26.77 -31.92 67.31
C ALA A 301 26.68 -32.28 68.82
N PRO A 302 25.58 -32.85 69.38
CA PRO A 302 24.22 -33.11 68.88
C PRO A 302 23.10 -32.70 69.90
N VAL A 303 21.84 -33.11 69.60
CA VAL A 303 20.74 -33.48 70.53
C VAL A 303 19.52 -32.52 70.60
N VAL A 304 18.46 -32.97 69.91
CA VAL A 304 17.03 -32.99 70.32
C VAL A 304 16.14 -31.77 70.05
N ASP A 305 14.94 -32.12 69.57
CA ASP A 305 13.70 -31.35 69.49
C ASP A 305 13.66 -30.09 68.62
N GLN A 306 13.29 -30.29 67.35
CA GLN A 306 12.33 -29.37 66.73
C GLN A 306 11.35 -30.05 65.77
N TYR A 307 10.92 -31.27 66.10
CA TYR A 307 9.67 -31.86 65.60
C TYR A 307 8.44 -31.29 66.34
N ALA A 308 8.47 -30.01 66.74
CA ALA A 308 7.46 -29.39 67.60
C ALA A 308 6.90 -28.05 67.09
N LEU A 309 7.05 -27.74 65.79
CA LEU A 309 6.29 -26.66 65.14
C LEU A 309 5.60 -27.12 63.84
N LEU A 310 5.37 -28.42 63.71
CA LEU A 310 4.41 -29.00 62.77
C LEU A 310 3.02 -28.99 63.44
N LYS A 311 2.38 -27.82 63.50
CA LYS A 311 0.93 -27.62 63.68
C LYS A 311 0.58 -26.13 63.78
N MET A 312 1.17 -25.28 62.93
CA MET A 312 0.42 -24.08 62.55
C MET A 312 -0.58 -24.54 61.51
N SER A 313 -1.81 -24.78 61.97
CA SER A 313 -2.97 -24.85 61.12
C SER A 313 -2.96 -23.61 60.24
N ILE A 314 -2.53 -23.78 58.98
CA ILE A 314 -2.89 -22.83 57.94
C ILE A 314 -4.40 -22.72 58.07
N SER A 315 -4.93 -21.53 58.38
CA SER A 315 -6.38 -21.38 58.46
C SER A 315 -6.96 -21.87 57.13
N ASN A 316 -8.10 -22.56 57.15
CA ASN A 316 -8.74 -23.03 55.91
C ASN A 316 -8.86 -21.90 54.86
N GLU A 317 -8.97 -20.65 55.34
CA GLU A 317 -8.98 -19.44 54.54
C GLU A 317 -7.61 -19.08 53.91
N ALA A 318 -6.49 -19.19 54.66
CA ALA A 318 -5.14 -18.98 54.14
C ALA A 318 -4.73 -20.07 53.13
N LEU A 319 -5.15 -21.32 53.34
CA LEU A 319 -4.92 -22.43 52.42
C LEU A 319 -5.73 -22.24 51.13
N ALA A 320 -7.00 -21.84 51.25
CA ALA A 320 -7.85 -21.53 50.10
C ALA A 320 -7.33 -20.34 49.28
N LYS A 321 -6.76 -19.32 49.95
CA LYS A 321 -6.14 -18.17 49.28
C LYS A 321 -4.87 -18.58 48.51
N LEU A 322 -4.01 -19.39 49.13
CA LEU A 322 -2.79 -19.91 48.48
C LEU A 322 -3.12 -20.79 47.27
N LEU A 323 -4.12 -21.68 47.39
CA LEU A 323 -4.57 -22.54 46.29
C LEU A 323 -5.10 -21.72 45.12
N ARG A 324 -5.91 -20.69 45.36
CA ARG A 324 -6.40 -19.78 44.30
C ARG A 324 -5.27 -19.04 43.60
N GLU A 325 -4.25 -18.61 44.34
CA GLU A 325 -3.10 -17.90 43.78
C GLU A 325 -2.25 -18.83 42.91
N ILE A 326 -2.05 -20.07 43.35
CA ILE A 326 -1.34 -21.10 42.58
C ILE A 326 -2.13 -21.50 41.33
N GLU A 327 -3.45 -21.68 41.42
CA GLU A 327 -4.31 -21.95 40.26
C GLU A 327 -4.24 -20.81 39.24
N ALA A 328 -4.33 -19.56 39.69
CA ALA A 328 -4.20 -18.38 38.83
C ALA A 328 -2.84 -18.34 38.13
N GLN A 329 -1.76 -18.63 38.85
CA GLN A 329 -0.40 -18.67 38.30
C GLN A 329 -0.20 -19.83 37.32
N SER A 330 -0.81 -20.99 37.59
CA SER A 330 -0.79 -22.15 36.69
C SER A 330 -1.48 -21.85 35.36
N VAL A 331 -2.68 -21.27 35.42
CA VAL A 331 -3.41 -20.84 34.21
C VAL A 331 -2.61 -19.80 33.43
N ALA A 332 -2.01 -18.81 34.10
CA ALA A 332 -1.18 -17.80 33.44
C ALA A 332 0.06 -18.41 32.77
N THR A 333 0.73 -19.35 33.43
CA THR A 333 1.91 -20.03 32.88
C THR A 333 1.54 -20.87 31.65
N GLN A 334 0.41 -21.59 31.70
CA GLN A 334 -0.08 -22.39 30.58
C GLN A 334 -0.46 -21.53 29.36
N GLN A 335 -1.03 -20.33 29.60
CA GLN A 335 -1.28 -19.35 28.53
C GLN A 335 0.03 -18.88 27.89
N GLN A 336 1.07 -18.60 28.68
CA GLN A 336 2.37 -18.18 28.16
C GLN A 336 3.07 -19.29 27.35
N ILE A 337 2.95 -20.55 27.77
CA ILE A 337 3.44 -21.72 27.03
C ILE A 337 2.76 -21.81 25.66
N SER A 338 1.43 -21.69 25.62
CA SER A 338 0.65 -21.72 24.37
C SER A 338 1.07 -20.59 23.41
N LEU A 339 1.27 -19.38 23.93
CA LEU A 339 1.75 -18.24 23.14
C LEU A 339 3.16 -18.48 22.59
N ALA A 340 4.09 -18.95 23.42
CA ALA A 340 5.47 -19.22 23.02
C ALA A 340 5.53 -20.32 21.94
N ARG A 341 4.76 -21.41 22.08
CA ARG A 341 4.66 -22.47 21.07
C ARG A 341 4.10 -21.96 19.74
N THR A 342 3.08 -21.11 19.80
CA THR A 342 2.47 -20.51 18.60
C THR A 342 3.47 -19.59 17.88
N GLN A 343 4.20 -18.76 18.62
CA GLN A 343 5.23 -17.88 18.08
C GLN A 343 6.38 -18.67 17.44
N MET A 344 6.86 -19.71 18.13
CA MET A 344 7.92 -20.58 17.62
C MET A 344 7.51 -21.29 16.33
N SER A 345 6.29 -21.84 16.29
CA SER A 345 5.75 -22.51 15.10
C SER A 345 5.59 -21.54 13.91
N ALA A 346 5.17 -20.31 14.17
CA ALA A 346 5.07 -19.27 13.14
C ALA A 346 6.45 -18.92 12.55
N LYS A 347 7.45 -18.72 13.41
CA LYS A 347 8.83 -18.41 12.99
C LYS A 347 9.49 -19.56 12.23
N GLN A 348 9.29 -20.80 12.65
CA GLN A 348 9.78 -21.97 11.91
C GLN A 348 9.13 -22.10 10.53
N ARG A 349 7.84 -21.76 10.39
CA ARG A 349 7.17 -21.74 9.09
C ARG A 349 7.76 -20.66 8.17
N GLU A 350 8.01 -19.47 8.67
CA GLU A 350 8.61 -18.37 7.91
C GLU A 350 10.04 -18.70 7.47
N MET A 351 10.84 -19.28 8.37
CA MET A 351 12.19 -19.73 8.06
C MET A 351 12.19 -20.78 6.95
N ARG A 352 11.26 -21.75 6.97
CA ARG A 352 11.09 -22.71 5.87
C ARG A 352 10.73 -22.02 4.56
N LEU A 353 9.84 -21.03 4.58
CA LEU A 353 9.46 -20.30 3.37
C LEU A 353 10.65 -19.53 2.77
N ALA A 354 11.43 -18.85 3.60
CA ALA A 354 12.66 -18.17 3.18
C ALA A 354 13.68 -19.15 2.60
N GLN A 355 13.85 -20.32 3.23
CA GLN A 355 14.75 -21.37 2.75
C GLN A 355 14.33 -21.93 1.37
N LEU A 356 13.03 -22.19 1.18
CA LEU A 356 12.49 -22.61 -0.11
C LEU A 356 12.64 -21.51 -1.18
N THR A 357 12.38 -20.26 -0.81
CA THR A 357 12.54 -19.12 -1.73
C THR A 357 14.00 -19.00 -2.17
N ARG A 358 14.94 -19.20 -1.26
CA ARG A 358 16.37 -19.23 -1.56
C ARG A 358 16.75 -20.36 -2.50
N SER A 359 16.21 -21.57 -2.29
CA SER A 359 16.48 -22.72 -3.18
C SER A 359 15.94 -22.48 -4.58
N GLU A 360 14.73 -21.92 -4.71
CA GLU A 360 14.16 -21.55 -6.01
C GLU A 360 15.00 -20.47 -6.71
N ILE A 361 15.46 -19.44 -5.99
CA ILE A 361 16.30 -18.40 -6.59
C ILE A 361 17.66 -18.97 -7.03
N SER A 362 18.21 -19.92 -6.27
CA SER A 362 19.50 -20.53 -6.61
C SER A 362 19.48 -21.43 -7.85
N SER A 363 18.29 -21.86 -8.29
CA SER A 363 18.15 -22.65 -9.51
C SER A 363 18.05 -21.78 -10.78
N LEU A 364 17.89 -20.46 -10.63
CA LEU A 364 17.74 -19.52 -11.74
C LEU A 364 19.08 -19.11 -12.35
N PRO A 365 19.13 -18.81 -13.67
CA PRO A 365 20.30 -18.20 -14.29
C PRO A 365 20.68 -16.85 -13.64
N PRO A 366 21.98 -16.48 -13.57
CA PRO A 366 22.44 -15.26 -12.89
C PRO A 366 21.86 -13.95 -13.44
N ASP A 367 21.54 -13.91 -14.73
CA ASP A 367 21.00 -12.74 -15.43
C ASP A 367 19.47 -12.61 -15.31
N THR A 368 18.82 -13.46 -14.50
CA THR A 368 17.37 -13.40 -14.30
C THR A 368 17.01 -12.16 -13.49
N GLY A 369 16.13 -11.31 -14.03
CA GLY A 369 15.59 -10.16 -13.31
C GLY A 369 14.74 -10.62 -12.13
N VAL A 370 15.28 -10.51 -10.91
CA VAL A 370 14.55 -10.80 -9.67
C VAL A 370 14.14 -9.51 -8.96
N TYR A 371 13.01 -9.55 -8.28
CA TYR A 371 12.43 -8.39 -7.61
C TYR A 371 12.11 -8.71 -6.15
N GLU A 372 12.50 -7.83 -5.24
CA GLU A 372 12.15 -7.91 -3.83
C GLU A 372 10.93 -7.06 -3.51
N GLY A 373 10.01 -7.58 -2.68
CA GLY A 373 8.89 -6.83 -2.16
C GLY A 373 9.31 -5.82 -1.07
N VAL A 374 9.28 -4.52 -1.37
CA VAL A 374 9.47 -3.44 -0.40
C VAL A 374 8.13 -2.73 -0.17
N GLY A 375 7.44 -3.13 0.90
CA GLY A 375 6.09 -2.64 1.20
C GLY A 375 5.05 -3.14 0.19
N LYS A 376 4.74 -2.32 -0.82
CA LYS A 376 3.82 -2.66 -1.93
C LYS A 376 4.47 -2.57 -3.31
N MET A 377 5.77 -2.35 -3.36
CA MET A 377 6.55 -2.24 -4.59
C MET A 377 7.43 -3.48 -4.73
N PHE A 378 7.72 -3.84 -5.97
CA PHE A 378 8.72 -4.84 -6.31
C PHE A 378 9.92 -4.10 -6.88
N VAL A 379 11.05 -4.19 -6.17
CA VAL A 379 12.29 -3.50 -6.51
C VAL A 379 13.23 -4.51 -7.14
N ALA A 380 13.71 -4.21 -8.35
CA ALA A 380 14.72 -5.05 -8.99
C ALA A 380 15.98 -5.10 -8.11
N ILE A 381 16.45 -6.31 -7.82
CA ILE A 381 17.63 -6.55 -7.00
C ILE A 381 18.50 -7.62 -7.67
N PRO A 382 19.83 -7.53 -7.60
CA PRO A 382 20.68 -8.61 -8.09
C PRO A 382 20.46 -9.91 -7.30
N VAL A 383 20.51 -11.06 -7.98
CA VAL A 383 20.35 -12.39 -7.38
C VAL A 383 21.27 -12.63 -6.17
N PRO A 384 22.59 -12.27 -6.21
CA PRO A 384 23.47 -12.48 -5.06
C PRO A 384 23.06 -11.66 -3.82
N SER A 385 22.57 -10.44 -4.05
CA SER A 385 22.11 -9.56 -2.97
C SER A 385 20.85 -10.12 -2.31
N LEU A 386 19.92 -10.67 -3.09
CA LEU A 386 18.70 -11.30 -2.58
C LEU A 386 19.02 -12.58 -1.79
N GLN A 387 19.95 -13.40 -2.26
CA GLN A 387 20.39 -14.61 -1.55
C GLN A 387 21.02 -14.29 -0.20
N SER A 388 21.94 -13.31 -0.14
CA SER A 388 22.56 -12.87 1.11
C SER A 388 21.53 -12.32 2.10
N LYS A 389 20.52 -11.61 1.61
CA LYS A 389 19.43 -11.10 2.46
C LYS A 389 18.57 -12.21 3.05
N LEU A 390 18.20 -13.21 2.23
CA LEU A 390 17.47 -14.39 2.70
C LEU A 390 18.26 -15.17 3.74
N GLU A 391 19.58 -15.27 3.60
CA GLU A 391 20.47 -15.88 4.59
C GLU A 391 20.47 -15.13 5.93
N GLY A 392 20.57 -13.80 5.89
CA GLY A 392 20.46 -12.97 7.08
C GLY A 392 19.13 -13.19 7.80
N GLN A 393 18.01 -13.15 7.06
CA GLN A 393 16.67 -13.39 7.61
C GLN A 393 16.53 -14.77 8.25
N MET A 394 17.06 -15.81 7.62
CA MET A 394 17.05 -17.17 8.18
C MET A 394 17.85 -17.23 9.49
N LYS A 395 19.01 -16.59 9.56
CA LYS A 395 19.84 -16.56 10.76
C LYS A 395 19.16 -15.83 11.92
N ASP A 396 18.52 -14.69 11.64
CA ASP A 396 17.78 -13.91 12.64
C ASP A 396 16.58 -14.71 13.18
N MET A 397 15.80 -15.34 12.28
CA MET A 397 14.68 -16.19 12.68
C MET A 397 15.14 -17.42 13.48
N GLN A 398 16.28 -18.02 13.13
CA GLN A 398 16.86 -19.13 13.87
C GLN A 398 17.24 -18.71 15.30
N ALA A 399 17.87 -17.55 15.47
CA ALA A 399 18.22 -17.01 16.79
C ALA A 399 16.97 -16.72 17.65
N GLU A 400 15.89 -16.20 17.04
CA GLU A 400 14.61 -16.00 17.72
C GLU A 400 13.96 -17.32 18.15
N VAL A 401 13.97 -18.34 17.28
CA VAL A 401 13.46 -19.68 17.59
C VAL A 401 14.23 -20.30 18.75
N GLU A 402 15.55 -20.18 18.79
CA GLU A 402 16.37 -20.65 19.90
C GLU A 402 16.05 -19.92 21.22
N SER A 403 15.87 -18.61 21.17
CA SER A 403 15.48 -17.81 22.34
C SER A 403 14.10 -18.18 22.87
N LEU A 404 13.11 -18.33 21.97
CA LEU A 404 11.77 -18.80 22.32
C LEU A 404 11.78 -20.22 22.86
N GLY A 405 12.63 -21.10 22.31
CA GLY A 405 12.84 -22.46 22.80
C GLY A 405 13.36 -22.49 24.23
N LYS A 406 14.38 -21.68 24.56
CA LYS A 406 14.90 -21.54 25.94
C LYS A 406 13.81 -21.06 26.90
N ARG A 407 13.02 -20.05 26.49
CA ARG A 407 11.91 -19.53 27.28
C ARG A 407 10.80 -20.57 27.49
N LEU A 408 10.45 -21.30 26.43
CA LEU A 408 9.45 -22.35 26.50
C LEU A 408 9.86 -23.45 27.47
N HIS A 409 11.12 -23.90 27.39
CA HIS A 409 11.67 -24.91 28.29
C HIS A 409 11.62 -24.46 29.76
N TYR A 410 11.97 -23.20 30.03
CA TYR A 410 11.86 -22.62 31.37
C TYR A 410 10.41 -22.66 31.88
N LEU A 411 9.45 -22.17 31.08
CA LEU A 411 8.03 -22.14 31.47
C LEU A 411 7.46 -23.55 31.71
N GLU A 412 7.79 -24.52 30.86
CA GLU A 412 7.36 -25.91 31.02
C GLU A 412 7.95 -26.54 32.29
N THR A 413 9.21 -26.26 32.59
CA THR A 413 9.86 -26.74 33.82
C THR A 413 9.23 -26.11 35.07
N THR A 414 8.96 -24.81 35.05
CA THR A 414 8.28 -24.12 36.16
C THR A 414 6.87 -24.67 36.36
N ALA A 415 6.07 -24.81 35.28
CA ALA A 415 4.72 -25.36 35.35
C ALA A 415 4.71 -26.78 35.95
N LYS A 416 5.63 -27.64 35.50
CA LYS A 416 5.77 -29.00 36.01
C LYS A 416 6.12 -29.02 37.50
N ASN A 417 7.11 -28.23 37.92
CA ASN A 417 7.50 -28.15 39.33
C ASN A 417 6.35 -27.65 40.21
N SER A 418 5.62 -26.61 39.78
CA SER A 418 4.45 -26.10 40.49
C SER A 418 3.35 -27.16 40.63
N GLN A 419 3.06 -27.93 39.57
CA GLN A 419 2.09 -29.02 39.59
C GLN A 419 2.47 -30.10 40.62
N GLU A 420 3.75 -30.52 40.63
CA GLU A 420 4.25 -31.52 41.56
C GLU A 420 4.19 -31.06 43.03
N HIS A 421 4.39 -29.76 43.29
CA HIS A 421 4.24 -29.18 44.63
C HIS A 421 2.77 -29.18 45.09
N ILE A 422 1.81 -28.83 44.22
CA ILE A 422 0.37 -28.86 44.53
C ILE A 422 -0.07 -30.29 44.87
N ASP A 423 0.29 -31.26 44.04
CA ASP A 423 -0.10 -32.66 44.23
C ASP A 423 0.42 -33.22 45.56
N LYS A 424 1.63 -32.82 45.98
CA LYS A 424 2.19 -33.19 47.29
C LYS A 424 1.42 -32.55 48.45
N MET A 425 1.03 -31.28 48.34
CA MET A 425 0.22 -30.60 49.36
C MET A 425 -1.17 -31.23 49.50
N LEU A 426 -1.83 -31.54 48.38
CA LEU A 426 -3.17 -32.17 48.37
C LEU A 426 -3.14 -33.60 48.94
N LYS A 427 -2.11 -34.39 48.61
CA LYS A 427 -1.94 -35.74 49.17
C LYS A 427 -1.57 -35.74 50.65
N GLY A 428 -0.79 -34.75 51.10
CA GLY A 428 -0.43 -34.57 52.50
C GLY A 428 -1.60 -34.10 53.38
N ALA A 429 -2.52 -33.30 52.83
CA ALA A 429 -3.72 -32.83 53.53
C ALA A 429 -4.82 -33.90 53.67
N GLY A 430 -4.77 -34.98 52.89
CA GLY A 430 -5.74 -36.08 52.95
C GLY A 430 -5.39 -37.21 53.92
N GLN A 431 -4.24 -37.12 54.62
CA GLN A 431 -3.76 -38.16 55.56
C GLN A 431 -3.72 -37.69 57.03
N SER A 432 -4.38 -36.57 57.37
CA SER A 432 -4.49 -36.05 58.74
C SER A 432 -5.89 -36.19 59.32
#